data_AF-A0A2I0PST2-F1
#
_entry.id   AF-A0A2I0PST2-F1
#
_cell.length_a   1.000
_cell.length_b   1.000
_cell.length_c   1.000
_cell.angle_alpha   90.00
_cell.angle_beta   90.00
_cell.angle_gamma   90.00
#
_symmetry.space_group_name_H-M   'P 1'
#
loop_
_entity.id
_entity.type
_entity.pdbx_description
1 polymer ?
#
loop_
_entity_poly.entity_id
_entity_poly.type
_entity_poly.pdbx_seq_one_letter_code
_entity_poly.pdbx_strand_id
1 'polypeptide(L)'
;MEEKQKHKKAFELYYLTLHEGKSIDDSILTVTKKFKISERTAWRWKKEFDWDSKISIREVENNKTLEEKTNKTVVDNKVKYLGIVHASLNKYTNGVKKGIIQPIPIETTKDLDKLIKLALLIQSQPTDITETNGKVDVELRLKRLRTIEAKHDYHSDIGSSTGDKPDNIDKASDQG
;
A
#
# COMPACT_ATOMS: atom_id res chain seq x y z
N MET A 1 -29.66 8.51 19.17
CA MET A 1 -30.46 9.59 18.54
C MET A 1 -30.70 9.25 17.08
N GLU A 2 -31.78 9.70 16.45
CA GLU A 2 -31.96 9.52 14.99
C GLU A 2 -31.18 10.61 14.21
N GLU A 3 -30.48 10.22 13.14
CA GLU A 3 -29.66 11.13 12.33
C GLU A 3 -30.55 12.00 11.41
N LYS A 4 -30.67 13.29 11.72
CA LYS A 4 -31.41 14.27 10.91
C LYS A 4 -30.49 14.97 9.91
N GLN A 5 -31.08 15.67 8.93
CA GLN A 5 -30.28 16.42 7.96
C GLN A 5 -29.34 17.47 8.56
N LYS A 6 -29.70 18.04 9.73
CA LYS A 6 -28.82 18.95 10.46
C LYS A 6 -27.49 18.27 10.86
N HIS A 7 -27.53 17.00 11.25
CA HIS A 7 -26.34 16.25 11.68
C HIS A 7 -25.44 15.93 10.48
N LYS A 8 -26.03 15.56 9.34
CA LYS A 8 -25.28 15.34 8.09
C LYS A 8 -24.58 16.60 7.61
N LYS A 9 -25.28 17.75 7.59
CA LYS A 9 -24.66 19.03 7.26
C LYS A 9 -23.57 19.45 8.25
N ALA A 10 -23.72 19.11 9.54
CA ALA A 10 -22.70 19.35 10.55
C ALA A 10 -21.45 18.49 10.31
N PHE A 11 -21.64 17.23 9.93
CA PHE A 11 -20.57 16.33 9.53
C PHE A 11 -19.82 16.85 8.29
N GLU A 12 -20.52 17.31 7.25
CA GLU A 12 -19.84 17.85 6.05
C GLU A 12 -18.98 19.08 6.38
N LEU A 13 -19.47 19.98 7.23
CA LEU A 13 -18.68 21.12 7.68
C LEU A 13 -17.47 20.68 8.50
N TYR A 14 -17.65 19.72 9.41
CA TYR A 14 -16.57 19.14 10.19
C TYR A 14 -15.49 18.55 9.28
N TYR A 15 -15.87 17.68 8.36
CA TYR A 15 -14.98 17.04 7.39
C TYR A 15 -14.20 18.05 6.55
N LEU A 16 -14.88 19.07 6.00
CA LEU A 16 -14.25 20.09 5.17
C LEU A 16 -13.19 20.88 5.95
N THR A 17 -13.50 21.28 7.18
CA THR A 17 -12.55 22.04 8.01
C THR A 17 -11.32 21.24 8.44
N LEU A 18 -11.47 19.94 8.68
CA LEU A 18 -10.33 19.06 8.91
C LEU A 18 -9.44 18.98 7.67
N HIS A 19 -10.05 18.89 6.49
CA HIS A 19 -9.32 18.87 5.21
C HIS A 19 -8.60 20.19 4.91
N GLU A 20 -9.08 21.31 5.43
CA GLU A 20 -8.40 22.62 5.40
C GLU A 20 -7.22 22.71 6.38
N GLY A 21 -6.93 21.65 7.14
CA GLY A 21 -5.81 21.58 8.07
C GLY A 21 -6.11 22.09 9.48
N LYS A 22 -7.38 22.31 9.84
CA LYS A 22 -7.75 22.70 11.21
C LYS A 22 -7.67 21.52 12.17
N SER A 23 -7.42 21.83 13.45
CA SER A 23 -7.47 20.83 14.52
C SER A 23 -8.90 20.31 14.73
N ILE A 24 -9.04 19.13 15.34
CA ILE A 24 -10.35 18.56 15.69
C ILE A 24 -11.17 19.53 16.54
N ASP A 25 -10.52 20.19 17.51
CA ASP A 25 -11.18 21.13 18.41
C ASP A 25 -11.67 22.37 17.66
N ASP A 26 -10.86 22.93 16.77
CA ASP A 26 -11.24 24.07 15.93
C ASP A 26 -12.37 23.72 14.94
N SER A 27 -12.35 22.50 14.41
CA SER A 27 -13.41 21.97 13.54
C SER A 27 -14.72 21.82 14.31
N ILE A 28 -14.69 21.30 15.54
CA ILE A 28 -15.86 21.22 16.42
C ILE A 28 -16.37 22.62 16.79
N LEU A 29 -15.48 23.56 17.13
CA LEU A 29 -15.82 24.96 17.38
C LEU A 29 -16.47 25.62 16.15
N THR A 30 -16.03 25.28 14.94
CA THR A 30 -16.62 25.78 13.70
C THR A 30 -18.05 25.25 13.51
N VAL A 31 -18.27 23.97 13.80
CA VAL A 31 -19.60 23.35 13.78
C VAL A 31 -20.53 23.97 14.83
N THR A 32 -20.06 24.16 16.06
CA THR A 32 -20.89 24.73 17.14
C THR A 32 -21.35 26.15 16.82
N LYS A 33 -20.44 26.99 16.31
CA LYS A 33 -20.73 28.35 15.86
C LYS A 33 -21.73 28.37 14.71
N LYS A 34 -21.56 27.51 13.70
CA LYS A 34 -22.46 27.47 12.53
C LYS A 34 -23.87 26.99 12.88
N PHE A 35 -23.98 25.95 13.71
CA PHE A 35 -25.25 25.28 14.00
C PHE A 35 -25.92 25.75 15.30
N LYS A 36 -25.30 26.71 16.01
CA LYS A 36 -25.73 27.27 17.29
C LYS A 36 -26.04 26.18 18.32
N ILE A 37 -25.09 25.27 18.51
CA ILE A 37 -25.19 24.15 19.47
C ILE A 37 -24.03 24.20 20.46
N SER A 38 -24.17 23.55 21.62
CA SER A 38 -23.08 23.41 22.57
C SER A 38 -22.02 22.42 22.07
N GLU A 39 -20.76 22.63 22.46
CA GLU A 39 -19.65 21.70 22.18
C GLU A 39 -19.97 20.28 22.63
N ARG A 40 -20.55 20.12 23.83
CA ARG A 40 -20.98 18.82 24.34
C ARG A 40 -21.95 18.11 23.37
N THR A 41 -22.83 18.87 22.70
CA THR A 41 -23.75 18.31 21.70
C THR A 41 -23.02 17.91 20.43
N ALA A 42 -22.07 18.72 19.96
CA ALA A 42 -21.27 18.41 18.78
C ALA A 42 -20.38 17.17 19.00
N TRP A 43 -19.72 17.06 20.16
CA TRP A 43 -18.97 15.87 20.55
C TRP A 43 -19.85 14.63 20.66
N ARG A 44 -21.07 14.77 21.20
CA ARG A 44 -22.04 13.67 21.22
C ARG A 44 -22.42 13.24 19.80
N TRP A 45 -22.64 14.18 18.89
CA TRP A 45 -22.93 13.86 17.48
C TRP A 45 -21.77 13.15 16.79
N LYS A 46 -20.54 13.62 17.00
CA LYS A 46 -19.32 12.97 16.48
C LYS A 46 -19.27 11.50 16.88
N LYS A 47 -19.58 11.20 18.16
CA LYS A 47 -19.59 9.85 18.71
C LYS A 47 -20.80 9.02 18.26
N GLU A 48 -22.02 9.56 18.38
CA GLU A 48 -23.25 8.81 18.08
C GLU A 48 -23.44 8.54 16.58
N PHE A 49 -22.94 9.41 15.71
CA PHE A 49 -23.04 9.25 14.25
C PHE A 49 -21.74 8.80 13.60
N ASP A 50 -20.78 8.35 14.42
CA ASP A 50 -19.50 7.75 14.05
C ASP A 50 -18.77 8.52 12.94
N TRP A 51 -18.50 9.79 13.20
CA TRP A 51 -17.88 10.67 12.21
C TRP A 51 -16.46 10.21 11.84
N ASP A 52 -15.72 9.62 12.78
CA ASP A 52 -14.35 9.17 12.53
C ASP A 52 -14.31 8.02 11.51
N SER A 53 -15.17 7.02 11.66
CA SER A 53 -15.27 5.92 10.68
C SER A 53 -15.73 6.42 9.31
N LYS A 54 -16.68 7.36 9.26
CA LYS A 54 -17.13 7.96 7.98
C LYS A 54 -16.00 8.70 7.27
N ILE A 55 -15.12 9.37 8.01
CA ILE A 55 -13.92 10.01 7.45
C ILE A 55 -12.96 8.97 6.93
N SER A 56 -12.64 7.95 7.73
CA SER A 56 -11.72 6.88 7.32
C SER A 56 -12.18 6.16 6.05
N ILE A 57 -13.48 5.83 5.94
CA ILE A 57 -14.05 5.22 4.73
C ILE A 57 -13.86 6.14 3.52
N ARG A 58 -14.18 7.44 3.66
CA ARG A 58 -14.01 8.42 2.58
C ARG A 58 -12.56 8.61 2.17
N GLU A 59 -11.63 8.63 3.11
CA GLU A 59 -10.20 8.73 2.83
C GLU A 59 -9.70 7.51 2.05
N VAL A 60 -10.12 6.30 2.43
CA VAL A 60 -9.78 5.07 1.70
C VAL A 60 -10.34 5.11 0.27
N GLU A 61 -11.60 5.52 0.08
CA GLU A 61 -12.23 5.64 -1.24
C GLU A 61 -11.56 6.70 -2.13
N ASN A 62 -11.24 7.86 -1.54
CA ASN A 62 -10.54 8.95 -2.24
C ASN A 62 -9.13 8.52 -2.66
N ASN A 63 -8.39 7.84 -1.77
CA ASN A 63 -7.05 7.35 -2.06
C ASN A 63 -7.06 6.31 -3.18
N LYS A 64 -7.98 5.35 -3.16
CA LYS A 64 -8.15 4.38 -4.25
C LYS A 64 -8.43 5.07 -5.59
N THR A 65 -9.34 6.04 -5.59
CA THR A 65 -9.69 6.80 -6.81
C THR A 65 -8.50 7.62 -7.32
N LEU A 66 -7.69 8.17 -6.42
CA LEU A 66 -6.48 8.92 -6.77
C LEU A 66 -5.40 8.00 -7.34
N GLU A 67 -5.19 6.82 -6.74
CA GLU A 67 -4.27 5.79 -7.24
C GLU A 67 -4.67 5.32 -8.64
N GLU A 68 -5.95 5.02 -8.87
CA GLU A 68 -6.47 4.63 -10.19
C GLU A 68 -6.26 5.71 -11.24
N LYS A 69 -6.57 6.98 -10.92
CA LYS A 69 -6.36 8.12 -11.84
C LYS A 69 -4.89 8.34 -12.14
N THR A 70 -4.03 8.22 -11.14
CA THR A 70 -2.57 8.40 -11.28
C THR A 70 -1.99 7.28 -12.15
N ASN A 71 -2.35 6.03 -11.86
CA ASN A 71 -1.90 4.88 -12.65
C ASN A 71 -2.37 4.99 -14.11
N LYS A 72 -3.61 5.38 -14.35
CA LYS A 72 -4.12 5.61 -15.70
C LYS A 72 -3.36 6.72 -16.42
N THR A 73 -3.11 7.86 -15.76
CA THR A 73 -2.35 8.98 -16.34
C THR A 73 -0.91 8.57 -16.66
N VAL A 74 -0.27 7.78 -15.80
CA VAL A 74 1.08 7.25 -16.03
C VAL A 74 1.10 6.30 -17.23
N VAL A 75 0.11 5.40 -17.34
CA VAL A 75 -0.02 4.47 -18.48
C VAL A 75 -0.28 5.25 -19.78
N ASP A 76 -1.21 6.19 -19.78
CA ASP A 76 -1.55 7.00 -20.96
C ASP A 76 -0.35 7.83 -21.43
N ASN A 77 0.42 8.41 -20.51
CA ASN A 77 1.66 9.12 -20.82
C ASN A 77 2.73 8.18 -21.37
N LYS A 78 2.91 6.98 -20.79
CA LYS A 78 3.85 5.98 -21.32
C LYS A 78 3.49 5.57 -22.75
N VAL A 79 2.21 5.30 -23.03
CA VAL A 79 1.72 4.96 -24.37
C VAL A 79 1.99 6.11 -25.35
N LYS A 80 1.67 7.35 -24.96
CA LYS A 80 1.91 8.54 -25.78
C LYS A 80 3.40 8.74 -26.08
N TYR A 81 4.27 8.64 -25.07
CA TYR A 81 5.71 8.81 -25.24
C TYR A 81 6.32 7.68 -26.08
N LEU A 82 5.92 6.42 -25.83
CA LEU A 82 6.35 5.29 -26.65
C LEU A 82 5.94 5.46 -28.12
N GLY A 83 4.70 5.92 -28.38
CA GLY A 83 4.25 6.22 -29.74
C GLY A 83 5.14 7.24 -30.46
N ILE A 84 5.52 8.33 -29.79
CA ILE A 84 6.42 9.37 -30.34
C ILE A 84 7.81 8.81 -30.60
N VAL A 85 8.34 8.01 -29.66
CA VAL A 85 9.65 7.36 -29.79
C VAL A 85 9.66 6.41 -30.99
N HIS A 86 8.66 5.55 -31.13
CA HIS A 86 8.55 4.63 -32.27
C HIS A 86 8.41 5.37 -33.61
N ALA A 87 7.58 6.41 -33.68
CA ALA A 87 7.43 7.21 -34.89
C ALA A 87 8.75 7.87 -35.31
N SER A 88 9.48 8.42 -34.33
CA SER A 88 10.80 9.04 -34.54
C SER A 88 11.84 8.02 -34.99
N LEU A 89 11.91 6.85 -34.34
CA LEU A 89 12.81 5.76 -34.72
C LEU A 89 12.50 5.23 -36.13
N ASN A 90 11.22 5.07 -36.48
CA ASN A 90 10.82 4.66 -37.82
C ASN A 90 11.23 5.69 -38.89
N LYS A 91 11.04 6.98 -38.61
CA LYS A 91 11.47 8.06 -39.52
C LYS A 91 12.98 8.04 -39.70
N TYR A 92 13.73 7.91 -38.60
CA TYR A 92 15.19 7.85 -38.60
C TYR A 92 15.70 6.63 -39.39
N THR A 93 15.24 5.43 -39.05
CA THR A 93 15.67 4.18 -39.72
C THR A 93 15.33 4.16 -41.21
N ASN A 94 14.16 4.68 -41.60
CA ASN A 94 13.80 4.82 -43.01
C ASN A 94 14.66 5.85 -43.74
N GLY A 95 15.01 6.96 -43.08
CA GLY A 95 15.94 7.95 -43.63
C GLY A 95 17.34 7.38 -43.83
N VAL A 96 17.83 6.57 -42.89
CA VAL A 96 19.11 5.87 -43.00
C VAL A 96 19.10 4.86 -44.15
N LYS A 97 18.07 4.00 -44.24
CA LYS A 97 17.93 3.03 -45.33
C LYS A 97 17.89 3.69 -46.72
N LYS A 98 17.31 4.89 -46.82
CA LYS A 98 17.21 5.65 -48.07
C LYS A 98 18.45 6.52 -48.35
N GLY A 99 19.45 6.51 -47.47
CA GLY A 99 20.64 7.36 -47.59
C GLY A 99 20.38 8.87 -47.38
N ILE A 100 19.20 9.23 -46.87
CA ILE A 100 18.79 10.62 -46.59
C ILE A 100 19.41 11.12 -45.27
N ILE A 101 19.56 10.20 -44.30
CA ILE A 101 20.12 10.46 -42.98
C ILE A 101 21.35 9.56 -42.81
N GLN A 102 22.45 10.09 -42.30
CA GLN A 102 23.60 9.24 -41.97
C GLN A 102 23.34 8.45 -40.67
N PRO A 103 23.81 7.20 -40.56
CA PRO A 103 23.81 6.45 -39.31
C PRO A 103 24.48 7.27 -38.19
N ILE A 104 24.02 7.09 -36.95
CA ILE A 104 24.67 7.68 -35.79
C ILE A 104 26.10 7.10 -35.73
N PRO A 105 27.14 7.95 -35.74
CA PRO A 105 28.51 7.48 -35.68
C PRO A 105 28.78 6.87 -34.29
N ILE A 106 29.52 5.76 -34.28
CA ILE A 106 30.04 5.14 -33.06
C ILE A 106 31.51 5.52 -32.98
N GLU A 107 31.81 6.59 -32.24
CA GLU A 107 33.16 7.16 -32.17
C GLU A 107 33.95 6.59 -30.99
N THR A 108 33.27 6.14 -29.93
CA THR A 108 33.91 5.63 -28.72
C THR A 108 33.36 4.28 -28.30
N THR A 109 34.14 3.56 -27.50
CA THR A 109 33.70 2.30 -26.87
C THR A 109 32.48 2.49 -25.96
N LYS A 110 32.30 3.68 -25.38
CA LYS A 110 31.10 4.03 -24.59
C LYS A 110 29.85 4.16 -25.46
N ASP A 111 29.99 4.61 -26.70
CA ASP A 111 28.83 4.75 -27.59
C ASP A 111 28.37 3.38 -28.09
N LEU A 112 29.33 2.46 -28.30
CA LEU A 112 29.03 1.05 -28.55
C LEU A 112 28.32 0.41 -27.34
N ASP A 113 28.80 0.62 -26.11
CA ASP A 113 28.17 0.12 -24.88
C ASP A 113 26.72 0.61 -24.75
N LYS A 114 26.47 1.92 -24.94
CA LYS A 114 25.11 2.49 -24.92
C LYS A 114 24.20 1.84 -25.96
N LEU A 115 24.70 1.59 -27.17
CA LEU A 115 23.89 1.00 -28.24
C LEU A 115 23.50 -0.44 -27.93
N ILE A 116 24.43 -1.23 -27.39
CA ILE A 116 24.17 -2.62 -26.97
C ILE A 116 23.17 -2.65 -25.81
N LYS A 117 23.36 -1.82 -24.78
CA LYS A 117 22.41 -1.72 -23.66
C LYS A 117 21.02 -1.29 -24.11
N LEU A 118 20.93 -0.34 -25.05
CA LEU A 118 19.64 0.07 -25.63
C LEU A 118 18.97 -1.09 -26.37
N ALA A 119 19.71 -1.89 -27.13
CA ALA A 119 19.17 -3.07 -27.82
C ALA A 119 18.65 -4.14 -26.84
N LEU A 120 19.39 -4.41 -25.77
CA LEU A 120 18.98 -5.32 -24.69
C LEU A 120 17.71 -4.80 -23.97
N LEU A 121 17.68 -3.51 -23.65
CA LEU A 121 16.54 -2.88 -22.99
C LEU A 121 15.26 -2.97 -23.83
N ILE A 122 15.35 -2.77 -25.15
CA ILE A 122 14.23 -2.92 -26.08
C ILE A 122 13.70 -4.36 -26.08
N GLN A 123 14.57 -5.35 -25.92
CA GLN A 123 14.21 -6.77 -25.81
C GLN A 123 13.78 -7.19 -24.39
N SER A 124 13.61 -6.22 -23.48
CA SER A 124 13.34 -6.47 -22.05
C SER A 124 14.38 -7.37 -21.38
N GLN A 125 15.62 -7.34 -21.85
CA GLN A 125 16.73 -8.06 -21.26
C GLN A 125 17.47 -7.18 -20.23
N PRO A 126 18.09 -7.78 -19.20
CA PRO A 126 18.93 -7.05 -18.26
C PRO A 126 20.07 -6.32 -18.99
N THR A 127 20.25 -5.04 -18.70
CA THR A 127 21.32 -4.21 -19.30
C THR A 127 22.61 -4.20 -18.49
N ASP A 128 22.52 -4.57 -17.21
CA ASP A 128 23.62 -4.63 -16.27
C ASP A 128 23.42 -5.85 -15.36
N ILE A 129 24.46 -6.64 -15.18
CA ILE A 129 24.49 -7.76 -14.24
C ILE A 129 25.28 -7.27 -13.02
N THR A 130 24.60 -7.08 -11.89
CA THR A 130 25.27 -6.80 -10.62
C THR A 130 25.34 -8.08 -9.81
N GLU A 131 26.55 -8.63 -9.65
CA GLU A 131 26.79 -9.68 -8.65
C GLU A 131 26.63 -9.05 -7.27
N THR A 132 25.47 -9.27 -6.65
CA THR A 132 25.30 -8.98 -5.24
C THR A 132 26.00 -10.09 -4.46
N ASN A 133 27.25 -9.86 -4.05
CA ASN A 133 27.87 -10.63 -2.96
C ASN A 133 27.13 -10.29 -1.66
N GLY A 134 25.95 -10.87 -1.50
CA GLY A 134 25.14 -10.73 -0.29
C GLY A 134 25.88 -11.33 0.88
N LYS A 135 26.51 -10.48 1.71
CA LYS A 135 26.76 -10.83 3.10
C LYS A 135 25.38 -11.00 3.73
N VAL A 136 24.90 -12.24 3.76
CA VAL A 136 23.73 -12.61 4.54
C VAL A 136 24.08 -12.21 5.97
N ASP A 137 23.41 -11.18 6.48
CA ASP A 137 23.47 -10.85 7.89
C ASP A 137 22.84 -12.04 8.64
N VAL A 138 23.73 -12.95 9.06
CA VAL A 138 23.40 -14.19 9.76
C VAL A 138 22.59 -13.87 11.01
N GLU A 139 22.83 -12.71 11.63
CA GLU A 139 22.10 -12.26 12.81
C GLU A 139 20.63 -11.95 12.49
N LEU A 140 20.37 -11.32 11.35
CA LEU A 140 19.02 -11.01 10.89
C LEU A 140 18.25 -12.29 10.50
N ARG A 141 18.95 -13.29 9.95
CA ARG A 141 18.37 -14.61 9.63
C ARG A 141 18.10 -15.42 10.90
N LEU A 142 19.02 -15.43 11.86
CA LEU A 142 18.84 -16.09 13.16
C LEU A 142 17.73 -15.46 13.99
N LYS A 143 17.59 -14.12 13.96
CA LYS A 143 16.49 -13.41 14.63
C LYS A 143 15.13 -13.80 14.07
N ARG A 144 15.02 -13.95 12.74
CA ARG A 144 13.79 -14.44 12.08
C ARG A 144 13.48 -15.89 12.45
N LEU A 145 14.48 -16.77 12.50
CA LEU A 145 14.29 -18.17 12.86
C LEU A 145 13.80 -18.33 14.31
N ARG A 146 14.41 -17.63 15.28
CA ARG A 146 13.94 -17.63 16.68
C ARG A 146 12.52 -17.09 16.82
N THR A 147 12.14 -16.12 15.98
CA THR A 147 10.77 -15.56 15.98
C THR A 147 9.75 -16.55 15.43
N ILE A 148 10.16 -17.44 14.52
CA ILE A 148 9.30 -18.49 13.97
C ILE A 148 9.14 -19.63 14.97
N GLU A 149 10.24 -20.06 15.62
CA GLU A 149 10.22 -21.09 16.67
C GLU A 149 9.34 -20.67 17.86
N ALA A 150 9.47 -19.42 18.34
CA ALA A 150 8.63 -18.90 19.42
C ALA A 150 7.13 -18.80 19.06
N LYS A 151 6.78 -18.71 17.77
CA LYS A 151 5.38 -18.75 17.31
C LYS A 151 4.86 -20.18 17.16
N HIS A 152 5.74 -21.14 16.94
CA HIS A 152 5.35 -22.54 16.77
C HIS A 152 5.07 -23.21 18.12
N ASP A 153 5.78 -22.84 19.18
CA ASP A 153 5.55 -23.36 20.54
C ASP A 153 4.19 -22.90 21.10
N TYR A 154 3.77 -21.66 20.83
CA TYR A 154 2.50 -21.10 21.35
C TYR A 154 1.24 -21.79 20.80
N HIS A 155 1.34 -22.51 19.69
CA HIS A 155 0.21 -23.21 19.08
C HIS A 155 0.15 -24.71 19.41
N SER A 156 1.13 -25.25 20.14
CA SER A 156 1.14 -26.67 20.54
C SER A 156 0.40 -26.98 21.85
N ASP A 157 0.07 -25.96 22.66
CA ASP A 157 -0.54 -26.13 23.99
C ASP A 157 -2.07 -25.94 24.04
N ILE A 158 -2.74 -25.76 22.90
CA ILE A 158 -4.21 -25.59 22.86
C ILE A 158 -4.84 -26.75 22.06
N GLY A 159 -4.74 -27.97 22.58
CA GLY A 159 -5.26 -29.14 21.86
C GLY A 159 -5.22 -30.48 22.59
N SER A 160 -5.66 -30.57 23.85
CA SER A 160 -6.09 -31.85 24.44
C SER A 160 -7.00 -31.61 25.67
N SER A 161 -8.30 -31.46 25.43
CA SER A 161 -9.34 -31.54 26.44
C SER A 161 -10.57 -32.26 25.87
N THR A 162 -10.51 -33.59 25.90
CA THR A 162 -11.64 -34.54 25.90
C THR A 162 -11.05 -35.82 26.52
N GLY A 163 -11.33 -36.24 27.75
CA GLY A 163 -12.63 -36.47 28.38
C GLY A 163 -12.85 -37.98 28.44
N ASP A 164 -12.59 -38.63 29.57
CA ASP A 164 -13.33 -39.84 29.97
C ASP A 164 -13.17 -40.22 31.46
N LYS A 165 -14.19 -40.91 31.94
CA LYS A 165 -14.76 -41.07 33.30
C LYS A 165 -13.90 -41.73 34.41
N PRO A 166 -14.36 -41.65 35.68
CA PRO A 166 -13.67 -42.20 36.86
C PRO A 166 -14.04 -43.67 37.07
N ASP A 167 -13.04 -44.51 37.33
CA ASP A 167 -13.25 -45.83 37.93
C ASP A 167 -12.70 -45.86 39.36
N ASN A 168 -13.64 -46.09 40.25
CA ASN A 168 -13.49 -46.37 41.67
C ASN A 168 -13.33 -47.89 41.83
N ILE A 169 -12.19 -48.38 42.30
CA ILE A 169 -12.13 -49.69 42.97
C ILE A 169 -11.34 -49.54 44.28
N ASP A 170 -12.11 -49.75 45.32
CA ASP A 170 -11.84 -49.77 46.75
C ASP A 170 -11.20 -51.12 47.15
N LYS A 171 -10.30 -51.10 48.14
CA LYS A 171 -9.95 -52.19 49.09
C LYS A 171 -9.18 -53.41 48.53
N ALA A 172 -8.39 -54.16 49.28
CA ALA A 172 -7.71 -54.08 50.58
C ALA A 172 -6.96 -55.41 50.73
N SER A 173 -5.93 -55.45 51.60
CA SER A 173 -5.38 -56.63 52.32
C SER A 173 -4.72 -57.74 51.48
N ASP A 174 -3.80 -58.56 51.98
CA ASP A 174 -2.82 -58.59 53.07
C ASP A 174 -2.14 -59.98 52.90
N GLN A 175 -0.89 -60.12 53.37
CA GLN A 175 -0.18 -61.38 53.71
C GLN A 175 0.30 -62.35 52.62
N GLY A 176 1.59 -62.72 52.78
CA GLY A 176 2.30 -63.81 52.13
C GLY A 176 3.79 -63.68 52.39
#